data_AF-A0A6N7M9C3-F1
#
_entry.id   AF-A0A6N7M9C3-F1
#
_cell.length_a   1.000
_cell.length_b   1.000
_cell.length_c   1.000
_cell.angle_alpha   90.00
_cell.angle_beta   90.00
_cell.angle_gamma   90.00
#
_symmetry.space_group_name_H-M   'P 1'
#
loop_
_entity.id
_entity.type
_entity.pdbx_description
1 polymer ?
#
loop_
_entity_poly.entity_id
_entity_poly.type
_entity_poly.pdbx_seq_one_letter_code
_entity_poly.pdbx_strand_id
1 'polypeptide(L)'
;MQKLLAAVALFLITLLNISALEVDIDELKEQAEKTIEFINYTGEYKRIDTADEIKAIGWLLAASREQNGLQGSFLGKYSIQRAVDPEEPDKFDADIISIDEDARVDHIDNVRRVIAGYLEASFDYTSEDARLLALFTTIYNAVFRGDLEYLSQKYKQVVTQHLSRENAGISTKYFEWPGASKMVIPLTEKAENGGLSSLSSSELTEESVIEELRTAEDMGLEDRKEMVEFKEREVEEGKDVIETAEESIAAQKEDKAEAEKKLKEEASRLGEEEIKERQAEIDKKRVEIEKGEAELAKTDRAVAEKEEEIKKEREQIVEDERSQDLKVQEAASTPEKADYYSDKLYYLWVQSRDKAGAVSRNLTIIDPFSEATLTSSTLADVSGRSF
;
A
#
# COMPACT_ATOMS: atom_id res chain seq x y z
N MET A 1 40.18 -13.22 -51.68
CA MET A 1 39.70 -11.92 -51.18
C MET A 1 38.22 -11.88 -50.78
N GLN A 2 37.43 -12.95 -50.92
CA GLN A 2 36.02 -12.96 -50.47
C GLN A 2 35.79 -13.58 -49.07
N LYS A 3 36.78 -14.29 -48.50
CA LYS A 3 36.66 -14.88 -47.15
C LYS A 3 37.18 -13.98 -46.01
N LEU A 4 37.84 -12.87 -46.33
CA LEU A 4 38.35 -11.91 -45.34
C LEU A 4 37.38 -10.76 -45.06
N LEU A 5 36.44 -10.47 -45.99
CA LEU A 5 35.39 -9.46 -45.77
C LEU A 5 34.26 -9.95 -44.85
N ALA A 6 33.99 -11.26 -44.82
CA ALA A 6 32.93 -11.83 -43.97
C ALA A 6 33.29 -11.83 -42.47
N ALA A 7 34.58 -11.91 -42.12
CA ALA A 7 35.03 -11.90 -40.72
C ALA A 7 35.04 -10.50 -40.10
N VAL A 8 35.22 -9.45 -40.92
CA VAL A 8 35.17 -8.05 -40.45
C VAL A 8 33.71 -7.56 -40.34
N ALA A 9 32.80 -8.08 -41.16
CA ALA A 9 31.38 -7.78 -41.06
C ALA A 9 30.69 -8.44 -39.84
N LEU A 10 31.21 -9.58 -39.35
CA LEU A 10 30.64 -10.27 -38.18
C LEU A 10 31.14 -9.69 -36.84
N PHE A 11 32.25 -8.95 -36.84
CA PHE A 11 32.79 -8.30 -35.63
C PHE A 11 32.27 -6.87 -35.41
N LEU A 12 31.54 -6.32 -36.38
CA LEU A 12 31.00 -4.95 -36.32
C LEU A 12 29.52 -4.87 -35.89
N ILE A 13 28.87 -6.02 -35.64
CA ILE A 13 27.44 -6.10 -35.27
C ILE A 13 27.23 -6.31 -33.77
N THR A 14 28.28 -6.56 -32.98
CA THR A 14 28.20 -6.80 -31.52
C THR A 14 28.47 -5.57 -30.65
N LEU A 15 28.54 -4.36 -31.22
CA LEU A 15 28.91 -3.13 -30.49
C LEU A 15 27.79 -2.07 -30.37
N LEU A 16 26.55 -2.39 -30.72
CA LEU A 16 25.42 -1.46 -30.61
C LEU A 16 24.25 -2.14 -29.91
N ASN A 17 24.29 -2.20 -28.58
CA ASN A 17 23.14 -2.28 -27.66
C ASN A 17 23.66 -2.23 -26.22
N ILE A 18 24.35 -1.14 -25.88
CA ILE A 18 24.38 -0.66 -24.49
C ILE A 18 23.52 0.58 -24.52
N SER A 19 22.21 0.37 -24.48
CA SER A 19 21.32 1.41 -23.97
C SER A 19 21.63 1.46 -22.48
N ALA A 20 22.44 2.43 -22.07
CA ALA A 20 22.43 2.85 -20.69
C ALA A 20 20.98 3.24 -20.39
N LEU A 21 20.38 2.59 -19.39
CA LEU A 21 19.19 3.09 -18.75
C LEU A 21 19.62 4.43 -18.14
N GLU A 22 19.44 5.53 -18.88
CA GLU A 22 19.38 6.85 -18.26
C GLU A 22 18.13 6.79 -17.41
N VAL A 23 18.31 6.36 -16.17
CA VAL A 23 17.33 6.59 -15.11
C VAL A 23 17.15 8.09 -15.08
N ASP A 24 15.94 8.56 -15.30
CA ASP A 24 15.64 9.97 -15.35
C ASP A 24 15.90 10.57 -13.95
N ILE A 25 17.10 11.11 -13.76
CA ILE A 25 17.57 11.63 -12.46
C ILE A 25 16.68 12.80 -12.01
N ASP A 26 15.98 13.45 -12.94
CA ASP A 26 15.05 14.51 -12.63
C ASP A 26 13.72 13.95 -12.08
N GLU A 27 13.26 12.78 -12.53
CA GLU A 27 12.13 12.03 -11.95
C GLU A 27 12.46 11.53 -10.53
N LEU A 28 13.66 10.96 -10.33
CA LEU A 28 14.12 10.53 -9.00
C LEU A 28 14.31 11.69 -8.01
N LYS A 29 14.64 12.89 -8.49
CA LYS A 29 14.77 14.09 -7.62
C LYS A 29 13.42 14.68 -7.24
N GLU A 30 12.41 14.62 -8.12
CA GLU A 30 11.04 15.00 -7.76
C GLU A 30 10.39 13.99 -6.80
N GLN A 31 10.70 12.69 -6.91
CA GLN A 31 10.26 11.66 -5.96
C GLN A 31 10.97 11.74 -4.60
N ALA A 32 12.28 12.06 -4.57
CA ALA A 32 13.04 12.17 -3.32
C ALA A 32 12.61 13.35 -2.42
N GLU A 33 11.88 14.34 -2.93
CA GLU A 33 11.29 15.42 -2.11
C GLU A 33 9.92 15.04 -1.50
N LYS A 34 9.38 13.84 -1.79
CA LYS A 34 8.00 13.44 -1.44
C LYS A 34 7.85 12.19 -0.57
N THR A 35 8.91 11.64 0.03
CA THR A 35 8.72 10.56 1.02
C THR A 35 7.79 11.01 2.16
N ILE A 36 6.65 10.35 2.29
CA ILE A 36 5.65 10.52 3.34
C ILE A 36 6.20 9.93 4.62
N GLU A 37 6.98 10.75 5.32
CA GLU A 37 7.37 10.49 6.71
C GLU A 37 6.45 11.28 7.65
N PHE A 38 5.65 10.57 8.44
CA PHE A 38 4.78 11.21 9.43
C PHE A 38 5.61 11.72 10.62
N ILE A 39 5.61 13.05 10.79
CA ILE A 39 6.20 13.74 11.93
C ILE A 39 5.23 13.67 13.11
N ASN A 40 5.61 12.88 14.12
CA ASN A 40 4.87 12.69 15.37
C ASN A 40 5.39 13.62 16.48
N TYR A 41 4.58 13.85 17.51
CA TYR A 41 5.00 14.59 18.71
C TYR A 41 6.04 13.79 19.51
N THR A 42 7.08 14.47 19.99
CA THR A 42 8.19 13.87 20.76
C THR A 42 8.42 14.53 22.11
N GLY A 43 7.55 15.47 22.51
CA GLY A 43 7.67 16.18 23.78
C GLY A 43 7.11 15.40 24.97
N GLU A 44 7.06 16.05 26.14
CA GLU A 44 6.51 15.42 27.34
C GLU A 44 4.99 15.21 27.23
N TYR A 45 4.56 14.00 27.58
CA TYR A 45 3.15 13.61 27.59
C TYR A 45 2.54 13.84 28.97
N LYS A 46 1.43 14.59 29.02
CA LYS A 46 0.66 14.79 30.26
C LYS A 46 -0.32 13.65 30.54
N ARG A 47 -0.70 12.91 29.50
CA ARG A 47 -1.63 11.79 29.51
C ARG A 47 -1.21 10.84 28.39
N ILE A 48 -1.26 9.54 28.67
CA ILE A 48 -1.02 8.48 27.70
C ILE A 48 -2.25 7.59 27.76
N ASP A 49 -2.98 7.50 26.66
CA ASP A 49 -4.07 6.55 26.50
C ASP A 49 -3.49 5.22 25.97
N THR A 50 -4.08 4.10 26.38
CA THR A 50 -3.68 2.77 25.91
C THR A 50 -4.10 2.54 24.46
N ALA A 51 -3.46 1.58 23.79
CA ALA A 51 -3.82 1.22 22.42
C ALA A 51 -5.29 0.80 22.30
N ASP A 52 -5.83 0.08 23.29
CA ASP A 52 -7.23 -0.35 23.32
C ASP A 52 -8.19 0.82 23.54
N GLU A 53 -7.84 1.77 24.42
CA GLU A 53 -8.65 2.98 24.62
C GLU A 53 -8.72 3.84 23.35
N ILE A 54 -7.62 3.95 22.60
CA ILE A 54 -7.59 4.68 21.34
C ILE A 54 -8.40 3.94 20.28
N LYS A 55 -8.24 2.61 20.18
CA LYS A 55 -9.03 1.79 19.24
C LYS A 55 -10.52 1.85 19.54
N ALA A 56 -10.91 1.89 20.82
CA ALA A 56 -12.30 2.02 21.24
C ALA A 56 -12.97 3.31 20.75
N ILE A 57 -12.21 4.38 20.46
CA ILE A 57 -12.76 5.58 19.81
C ILE A 57 -13.35 5.23 18.44
N GLY A 58 -12.66 4.41 17.64
CA GLY A 58 -13.15 3.94 16.35
C GLY A 58 -14.45 3.15 16.46
N TRP A 59 -14.53 2.24 17.42
CA TRP A 59 -15.74 1.49 17.73
C TRP A 59 -16.91 2.40 18.13
N LEU A 60 -16.64 3.41 18.97
CA LEU A 60 -17.64 4.39 19.38
C LEU A 60 -18.10 5.28 18.22
N LEU A 61 -17.22 5.60 17.27
CA LEU A 61 -17.60 6.30 16.04
C LEU A 61 -18.54 5.47 15.18
N ALA A 62 -18.26 4.17 15.00
CA ALA A 62 -19.12 3.27 14.26
C ALA A 62 -20.51 3.16 14.93
N ALA A 63 -20.56 2.94 16.23
CA ALA A 63 -21.82 2.88 16.99
C ALA A 63 -22.59 4.21 16.94
N SER A 64 -21.89 5.34 17.06
CA SER A 64 -22.49 6.67 16.93
C SER A 64 -23.07 6.89 15.53
N ARG A 65 -22.37 6.43 14.50
CA ARG A 65 -22.83 6.51 13.11
C ARG A 65 -24.07 5.66 12.89
N GLU A 66 -24.06 4.40 13.33
CA GLU A 66 -25.21 3.51 13.25
C GLU A 66 -26.46 4.10 13.94
N GLN A 67 -26.29 4.70 15.12
CA GLN A 67 -27.40 5.33 15.84
C GLN A 67 -28.00 6.55 15.11
N ASN A 68 -27.17 7.32 14.41
CA ASN A 68 -27.56 8.59 13.79
C ASN A 68 -27.67 8.48 12.24
N GLY A 69 -27.59 7.26 11.70
CA GLY A 69 -27.67 6.97 10.27
C GLY A 69 -26.32 7.10 9.55
N LEU A 70 -26.10 8.25 8.91
CA LEU A 70 -24.92 8.49 8.06
C LEU A 70 -23.80 9.27 8.76
N GLN A 71 -24.03 9.76 9.99
CA GLN A 71 -23.07 10.62 10.70
C GLN A 71 -22.78 10.09 12.09
N GLY A 72 -21.53 10.10 12.52
CA GLY A 72 -21.13 9.79 13.89
C GLY A 72 -20.16 10.85 14.42
N SER A 73 -20.10 11.01 15.74
CA SER A 73 -19.15 11.92 16.36
C SER A 73 -18.70 11.43 17.73
N PHE A 74 -17.47 11.80 18.08
CA PHE A 74 -16.87 11.50 19.37
C PHE A 74 -16.27 12.76 19.97
N LEU A 75 -17.03 13.38 20.89
CA LEU A 75 -16.58 14.46 21.78
C LEU A 75 -15.88 15.64 21.09
N GLY A 76 -16.26 15.97 19.85
CA GLY A 76 -15.62 17.04 19.07
C GLY A 76 -14.18 16.74 18.64
N LYS A 77 -13.71 15.51 18.82
CA LYS A 77 -12.35 15.05 18.47
C LYS A 77 -12.32 14.32 17.14
N TYR A 78 -13.34 13.51 16.88
CA TYR A 78 -13.47 12.77 15.64
C TYR A 78 -14.92 12.78 15.19
N SER A 79 -15.11 12.78 13.88
CA SER A 79 -16.41 12.60 13.27
C SER A 79 -16.30 11.67 12.07
N ILE A 80 -17.39 10.99 11.73
CA ILE A 80 -17.49 10.11 10.58
C ILE A 80 -18.73 10.51 9.77
N GLN A 81 -18.58 10.58 8.45
CA GLN A 81 -19.68 10.75 7.51
C GLN A 81 -19.63 9.63 6.48
N ARG A 82 -20.68 8.81 6.43
CA ARG A 82 -20.93 7.87 5.33
C ARG A 82 -21.58 8.64 4.19
N ALA A 83 -20.88 8.80 3.08
CA ALA A 83 -21.33 9.49 1.90
C ALA A 83 -21.61 8.46 0.81
N VAL A 84 -22.91 8.16 0.61
CA VAL A 84 -23.39 7.14 -0.33
C VAL A 84 -24.43 7.73 -1.28
N ASP A 85 -24.31 7.44 -2.57
CA ASP A 85 -25.33 7.78 -3.58
C ASP A 85 -25.51 6.65 -4.61
N PRO A 86 -26.62 5.88 -4.57
CA PRO A 86 -26.86 4.80 -5.52
C PRO A 86 -27.20 5.28 -6.94
N GLU A 87 -27.46 6.57 -7.15
CA GLU A 87 -27.87 7.13 -8.45
C GLU A 87 -26.67 7.57 -9.32
N GLU A 88 -25.48 7.79 -8.73
CA GLU A 88 -24.23 8.07 -9.47
C GLU A 88 -23.43 6.76 -9.62
N PRO A 89 -23.40 6.13 -10.81
CA PRO A 89 -22.64 4.91 -11.05
C PRO A 89 -21.15 5.22 -11.26
N ASP A 90 -20.33 4.17 -11.26
CA ASP A 90 -18.93 4.17 -11.75
C ASP A 90 -17.93 5.04 -10.94
N LYS A 91 -18.26 5.39 -9.69
CA LYS A 91 -17.35 6.07 -8.74
C LYS A 91 -17.53 5.56 -7.32
N PHE A 92 -16.55 5.81 -6.47
CA PHE A 92 -16.60 5.36 -5.08
C PHE A 92 -17.53 6.21 -4.22
N ASP A 93 -18.34 5.51 -3.44
CA ASP A 93 -18.85 6.03 -2.17
C ASP A 93 -17.69 6.09 -1.15
N ALA A 94 -17.89 6.74 -0.02
CA ALA A 94 -16.85 6.78 1.00
C ALA A 94 -17.39 6.92 2.43
N ASP A 95 -16.62 6.35 3.36
CA ASP A 95 -16.64 6.77 4.75
C ASP A 95 -15.55 7.85 4.95
N ILE A 96 -15.93 9.02 5.45
CA ILE A 96 -15.03 10.16 5.68
C ILE A 96 -14.80 10.34 7.17
N ILE A 97 -13.61 9.97 7.65
CA ILE A 97 -13.20 10.20 9.04
C ILE A 97 -12.51 11.57 9.14
N SER A 98 -13.06 12.45 9.98
CA SER A 98 -12.45 13.75 10.29
C SER A 98 -11.72 13.72 11.63
N ILE A 99 -10.58 14.39 11.67
CA ILE A 99 -9.90 14.75 12.92
C ILE A 99 -10.33 16.18 13.25
N ASP A 100 -11.22 16.32 14.22
CA ASP A 100 -11.88 17.60 14.53
C ASP A 100 -11.01 18.47 15.47
N GLU A 101 -11.39 19.73 15.69
CA GLU A 101 -10.56 20.75 16.37
C GLU A 101 -10.15 20.37 17.81
N ASP A 102 -10.97 19.61 18.54
CA ASP A 102 -10.66 19.19 19.91
C ASP A 102 -9.77 17.95 19.97
N ALA A 103 -9.42 17.36 18.81
CA ALA A 103 -8.47 16.27 18.74
C ALA A 103 -7.11 16.70 19.30
N ARG A 104 -6.46 15.78 20.02
CA ARG A 104 -5.10 15.93 20.53
C ARG A 104 -4.25 14.73 20.12
N VAL A 105 -4.60 14.12 19.00
CA VAL A 105 -3.85 13.00 18.43
C VAL A 105 -2.55 13.51 17.86
N ASP A 106 -1.49 12.78 18.16
CA ASP A 106 -0.12 13.26 18.10
C ASP A 106 0.84 12.22 17.50
N HIS A 107 0.32 11.04 17.17
CA HIS A 107 1.05 9.95 16.55
C HIS A 107 0.20 9.29 15.46
N ILE A 108 0.80 8.99 14.31
CA ILE A 108 0.11 8.37 13.18
C ILE A 108 -0.50 7.01 13.56
N ASP A 109 0.21 6.19 14.33
CA ASP A 109 -0.33 4.93 14.84
C ASP A 109 -1.61 5.10 15.67
N ASN A 110 -1.79 6.22 16.35
CA ASN A 110 -3.02 6.49 17.09
C ASN A 110 -4.17 6.78 16.13
N VAL A 111 -3.91 7.50 15.03
CA VAL A 111 -4.88 7.68 13.94
C VAL A 111 -5.24 6.33 13.32
N ARG A 112 -4.24 5.50 13.00
CA ARG A 112 -4.43 4.15 12.45
C ARG A 112 -5.24 3.25 13.39
N ARG A 113 -5.03 3.34 14.71
CA ARG A 113 -5.83 2.62 15.71
C ARG A 113 -7.30 3.05 15.71
N VAL A 114 -7.58 4.34 15.57
CA VAL A 114 -8.97 4.84 15.46
C VAL A 114 -9.62 4.32 14.18
N ILE A 115 -8.93 4.38 13.04
CA ILE A 115 -9.44 3.86 11.77
C ILE A 115 -9.67 2.35 11.87
N ALA A 116 -8.70 1.59 12.37
CA ALA A 116 -8.81 0.14 12.54
C ALA A 116 -10.00 -0.23 13.45
N GLY A 117 -10.18 0.45 14.58
CA GLY A 117 -11.35 0.22 15.44
C GLY A 117 -12.68 0.54 14.76
N TYR A 118 -12.72 1.54 13.88
CA TYR A 118 -13.90 1.84 13.07
C TYR A 118 -14.18 0.73 12.03
N LEU A 119 -13.12 0.24 11.38
CA LEU A 119 -13.22 -0.82 10.36
C LEU A 119 -13.64 -2.17 10.96
N GLU A 120 -13.08 -2.55 12.11
CA GLU A 120 -13.53 -3.71 12.89
C GLU A 120 -15.03 -3.60 13.21
N ALA A 121 -15.49 -2.45 13.71
CA ALA A 121 -16.87 -2.28 14.14
C ALA A 121 -17.88 -2.14 13.00
N SER A 122 -17.48 -1.54 11.88
CA SER A 122 -18.40 -1.20 10.77
C SER A 122 -18.52 -2.29 9.72
N PHE A 123 -17.47 -3.10 9.55
CA PHE A 123 -17.34 -4.07 8.47
C PHE A 123 -16.90 -5.45 8.95
N ASP A 124 -16.73 -5.65 10.26
CA ASP A 124 -16.32 -6.92 10.88
C ASP A 124 -14.97 -7.45 10.36
N TYR A 125 -14.09 -6.55 9.92
CA TYR A 125 -12.72 -6.92 9.59
C TYR A 125 -12.01 -7.48 10.82
N THR A 126 -11.15 -8.47 10.60
CA THR A 126 -10.25 -8.95 11.66
C THR A 126 -9.35 -7.81 12.13
N SER A 127 -8.86 -7.89 13.37
CA SER A 127 -7.95 -6.86 13.89
C SER A 127 -6.69 -6.67 13.05
N GLU A 128 -6.25 -7.70 12.33
CA GLU A 128 -5.10 -7.65 11.43
C GLU A 128 -5.45 -6.90 10.14
N ASP A 129 -6.52 -7.32 9.47
CA ASP A 129 -7.03 -6.68 8.25
C ASP A 129 -7.37 -5.21 8.47
N ALA A 130 -8.02 -4.89 9.59
CA ALA A 130 -8.36 -3.52 9.93
C ALA A 130 -7.12 -2.63 10.15
N ARG A 131 -6.02 -3.18 10.70
CA ARG A 131 -4.76 -2.44 10.86
C ARG A 131 -4.07 -2.22 9.52
N LEU A 132 -4.01 -3.25 8.69
CA LEU A 132 -3.46 -3.20 7.34
C LEU A 132 -4.21 -2.16 6.49
N LEU A 133 -5.53 -2.24 6.44
CA LEU A 133 -6.37 -1.27 5.72
C LEU A 133 -6.23 0.14 6.29
N ALA A 134 -6.09 0.30 7.60
CA ALA A 134 -5.84 1.61 8.21
C ALA A 134 -4.47 2.19 7.82
N LEU A 135 -3.43 1.36 7.71
CA LEU A 135 -2.12 1.76 7.20
C LEU A 135 -2.26 2.34 5.79
N PHE A 136 -2.76 1.54 4.84
CA PHE A 136 -2.93 1.97 3.45
C PHE A 136 -3.86 3.18 3.32
N THR A 137 -4.95 3.23 4.11
CA THR A 137 -5.83 4.41 4.18
C THR A 137 -5.05 5.68 4.54
N THR A 138 -4.16 5.62 5.54
CA THR A 138 -3.39 6.81 5.94
C THR A 138 -2.38 7.24 4.88
N ILE A 139 -1.77 6.29 4.16
CA ILE A 139 -0.81 6.60 3.10
C ILE A 139 -1.54 7.17 1.89
N TYR A 140 -2.61 6.52 1.43
CA TYR A 140 -3.50 7.01 0.38
C TYR A 140 -3.93 8.46 0.62
N ASN A 141 -4.40 8.77 1.84
CA ASN A 141 -4.85 10.11 2.19
C ASN A 141 -3.71 11.13 2.36
N ALA A 142 -2.47 10.69 2.55
CA ALA A 142 -1.31 11.57 2.55
C ALA A 142 -0.84 11.86 1.12
N VAL A 143 -0.79 10.83 0.26
CA VAL A 143 -0.44 10.94 -1.18
C VAL A 143 -1.37 11.93 -1.87
N PHE A 144 -2.69 11.79 -1.66
CA PHE A 144 -3.71 12.62 -2.32
C PHE A 144 -4.17 13.82 -1.48
N ARG A 145 -3.38 14.25 -0.49
CA ARG A 145 -3.75 15.39 0.36
C ARG A 145 -4.03 16.64 -0.49
N GLY A 146 -5.23 17.18 -0.35
CA GLY A 146 -5.66 18.41 -1.04
C GLY A 146 -5.84 18.27 -2.55
N ASP A 147 -5.66 17.07 -3.13
CA ASP A 147 -5.83 16.81 -4.56
C ASP A 147 -7.31 16.59 -4.91
N LEU A 148 -8.06 17.69 -4.95
CA LEU A 148 -9.47 17.65 -5.31
C LEU A 148 -9.71 17.22 -6.77
N GLU A 149 -8.72 17.35 -7.65
CA GLU A 149 -8.87 16.93 -9.05
C GLU A 149 -8.92 15.41 -9.12
N TYR A 150 -7.93 14.74 -8.52
CA TYR A 150 -7.91 13.29 -8.39
C TYR A 150 -9.16 12.78 -7.66
N LEU A 151 -9.48 13.34 -6.49
CA LEU A 151 -10.61 12.89 -5.68
C LEU A 151 -11.95 13.09 -6.39
N SER A 152 -12.13 14.13 -7.21
CA SER A 152 -13.37 14.34 -7.98
C SER A 152 -13.52 13.40 -9.17
N GLN A 153 -12.41 12.86 -9.68
CA GLN A 153 -12.44 11.83 -10.72
C GLN A 153 -12.85 10.47 -10.12
N LYS A 154 -12.36 10.14 -8.92
CA LYS A 154 -12.52 8.84 -8.28
C LYS A 154 -13.80 8.70 -7.45
N TYR A 155 -14.23 9.76 -6.78
CA TYR A 155 -15.34 9.72 -5.83
C TYR A 155 -16.57 10.45 -6.35
N LYS A 156 -17.73 9.97 -5.89
CA LYS A 156 -19.03 10.59 -6.17
C LYS A 156 -19.11 12.00 -5.62
N GLN A 157 -20.00 12.81 -6.20
CA GLN A 157 -20.21 14.20 -5.77
C GLN A 157 -20.64 14.28 -4.30
N VAL A 158 -21.41 13.30 -3.81
CA VAL A 158 -21.83 13.21 -2.41
C VAL A 158 -20.65 13.11 -1.44
N VAL A 159 -19.51 12.57 -1.88
CA VAL A 159 -18.27 12.50 -1.10
C VAL A 159 -17.52 13.83 -1.20
N THR A 160 -17.26 14.29 -2.43
CA THR A 160 -16.36 15.42 -2.66
C THR A 160 -16.91 16.77 -2.18
N GLN A 161 -18.22 16.91 -2.04
CA GLN A 161 -18.83 18.10 -1.41
C GLN A 161 -18.39 18.35 0.04
N HIS A 162 -17.86 17.32 0.72
CA HIS A 162 -17.35 17.43 2.09
C HIS A 162 -15.87 17.80 2.14
N LEU A 163 -15.20 17.85 0.99
CA LEU A 163 -13.76 18.01 0.86
C LEU A 163 -13.41 19.40 0.33
N SER A 164 -12.24 19.87 0.74
CA SER A 164 -11.61 21.11 0.30
C SER A 164 -10.11 20.88 0.21
N ARG A 165 -9.37 21.79 -0.42
CA ARG A 165 -7.92 21.65 -0.55
C ARG A 165 -7.23 21.62 0.82
N GLU A 166 -7.82 22.29 1.80
CA GLU A 166 -7.27 22.47 3.14
C GLU A 166 -7.52 21.26 4.04
N ASN A 167 -8.58 20.49 3.79
CA ASN A 167 -8.99 19.40 4.68
C ASN A 167 -8.98 18.01 4.05
N ALA A 168 -8.92 17.88 2.71
CA ALA A 168 -8.91 16.58 2.06
C ALA A 168 -7.62 15.82 2.39
N GLY A 169 -7.76 14.60 2.92
CA GLY A 169 -6.64 13.76 3.31
C GLY A 169 -6.05 14.08 4.69
N ILE A 170 -4.78 13.73 4.89
CA ILE A 170 -4.06 13.93 6.16
C ILE A 170 -2.65 14.46 5.90
N SER A 171 -2.22 15.46 6.69
CA SER A 171 -0.86 16.01 6.61
C SER A 171 0.17 15.01 7.14
N THR A 172 1.43 15.13 6.75
CA THR A 172 2.54 14.43 7.40
C THR A 172 2.87 15.01 8.79
N LYS A 173 2.30 16.16 9.17
CA LYS A 173 2.64 16.86 10.42
C LYS A 173 1.49 16.78 11.43
N TYR A 174 1.75 16.19 12.61
CA TYR A 174 0.72 15.98 13.61
C TYR A 174 -0.05 17.25 14.02
N PHE A 175 0.63 18.39 14.08
CA PHE A 175 0.04 19.67 14.51
C PHE A 175 -0.88 20.30 13.45
N GLU A 176 -0.91 19.77 12.23
CA GLU A 176 -1.82 20.20 11.16
C GLU A 176 -3.08 19.32 11.09
N TRP A 177 -3.20 18.26 11.89
CA TRP A 177 -4.34 17.35 11.80
C TRP A 177 -5.65 17.89 12.38
N PRO A 178 -5.67 18.47 13.60
CA PRO A 178 -6.93 18.88 14.23
C PRO A 178 -7.63 19.98 13.42
N GLY A 179 -8.87 19.72 13.00
CA GLY A 179 -9.71 20.63 12.23
C GLY A 179 -9.39 20.70 10.73
N ALA A 180 -8.34 20.05 10.25
CA ALA A 180 -7.87 20.14 8.86
C ALA A 180 -7.50 18.78 8.22
N SER A 181 -8.07 17.69 8.75
CA SER A 181 -7.97 16.35 8.16
C SER A 181 -9.35 15.72 8.00
N LYS A 182 -9.67 15.31 6.77
CA LYS A 182 -10.82 14.51 6.36
C LYS A 182 -10.29 13.38 5.48
N MET A 183 -10.08 12.23 6.10
CA MET A 183 -9.56 11.04 5.43
C MET A 183 -10.71 10.28 4.80
N VAL A 184 -10.57 9.99 3.50
CA VAL A 184 -11.53 9.27 2.69
C VAL A 184 -11.18 7.78 2.70
N ILE A 185 -12.16 6.94 2.97
CA ILE A 185 -12.06 5.47 2.92
C ILE A 185 -12.96 5.01 1.76
N PRO A 186 -12.40 4.50 0.65
CA PRO A 186 -13.18 4.15 -0.53
C PRO A 186 -14.05 2.93 -0.28
N LEU A 187 -15.35 3.10 -0.44
CA LEU A 187 -16.34 2.04 -0.34
C LEU A 187 -16.71 1.53 -1.73
N THR A 188 -16.84 0.21 -1.87
CA THR A 188 -17.37 -0.40 -3.08
C THR A 188 -18.90 -0.37 -3.06
N GLU A 189 -19.53 -0.67 -4.21
CA GLU A 189 -20.99 -0.85 -4.28
C GLU A 189 -21.50 -2.02 -3.42
N LYS A 190 -20.59 -2.92 -3.02
CA LYS A 190 -20.85 -4.10 -2.18
C LYS A 190 -20.53 -3.86 -0.71
N ALA A 191 -20.36 -2.61 -0.28
CA ALA A 191 -20.03 -2.28 1.10
C ALA A 191 -21.10 -2.76 2.08
N GLU A 192 -20.80 -3.85 2.79
CA GLU A 192 -21.69 -4.50 3.74
C GLU A 192 -20.93 -4.99 4.97
N ASN A 193 -21.66 -5.35 6.03
CA ASN A 193 -21.00 -5.82 7.24
C ASN A 193 -20.53 -7.28 7.05
N GLY A 194 -19.24 -7.55 7.26
CA GLY A 194 -18.64 -8.88 7.17
C GLY A 194 -18.07 -9.27 5.80
N GLY A 195 -18.23 -8.46 4.75
CA GLY A 195 -17.67 -8.74 3.42
C GLY A 195 -16.29 -8.10 3.24
N LEU A 196 -15.29 -8.88 2.82
CA LEU A 196 -13.91 -8.36 2.67
C LEU A 196 -13.83 -7.29 1.58
N SER A 197 -14.67 -7.40 0.55
CA SER A 197 -14.76 -6.49 -0.59
C SER A 197 -15.49 -5.17 -0.30
N SER A 198 -15.75 -4.84 0.97
CA SER A 198 -16.46 -3.60 1.34
C SER A 198 -15.66 -2.34 1.02
N LEU A 199 -14.34 -2.41 1.14
CA LEU A 199 -13.41 -1.35 0.80
C LEU A 199 -12.73 -1.66 -0.53
N SER A 200 -12.38 -0.62 -1.29
CA SER A 200 -11.60 -0.79 -2.51
C SER A 200 -10.12 -0.94 -2.18
N SER A 201 -9.67 -2.19 -1.98
CA SER A 201 -8.24 -2.51 -1.79
C SER A 201 -7.38 -2.04 -2.97
N SER A 202 -7.87 -2.17 -4.21
CA SER A 202 -7.19 -1.70 -5.43
C SER A 202 -6.99 -0.17 -5.46
N GLU A 203 -7.96 0.62 -4.99
CA GLU A 203 -7.80 2.08 -4.93
C GLU A 203 -6.85 2.48 -3.78
N LEU A 204 -6.90 1.78 -2.66
CA LEU A 204 -5.98 1.99 -1.53
C LEU A 204 -4.53 1.62 -1.85
N THR A 205 -4.30 0.86 -2.91
CA THR A 205 -2.99 0.34 -3.34
C THR A 205 -2.68 0.73 -4.78
N GLU A 206 -3.26 1.83 -5.24
CA GLU A 206 -2.94 2.35 -6.56
C GLU A 206 -1.45 2.71 -6.68
N GLU A 207 -0.99 2.87 -7.92
CA GLU A 207 0.43 2.99 -8.26
C GLU A 207 1.17 4.04 -7.41
N SER A 208 0.60 5.23 -7.22
CA SER A 208 1.26 6.31 -6.45
C SER A 208 1.40 5.98 -4.97
N VAL A 209 0.47 5.24 -4.37
CA VAL A 209 0.57 4.70 -3.00
C VAL A 209 1.66 3.63 -2.90
N ILE A 210 1.77 2.75 -3.89
CA ILE A 210 2.83 1.72 -3.90
C ILE A 210 4.20 2.34 -4.09
N GLU A 211 4.32 3.33 -4.99
CA GLU A 211 5.56 4.09 -5.17
C GLU A 211 5.95 4.83 -3.90
N GLU A 212 4.99 5.37 -3.15
CA GLU A 212 5.26 5.96 -1.85
C GLU A 212 5.84 4.94 -0.86
N LEU A 213 5.20 3.78 -0.72
CA LEU A 213 5.69 2.69 0.14
C LEU A 213 7.10 2.22 -0.24
N ARG A 214 7.43 2.22 -1.53
CA ARG A 214 8.76 1.87 -2.04
C ARG A 214 9.87 2.82 -1.59
N THR A 215 9.52 4.03 -1.14
CA THR A 215 10.51 4.97 -0.60
C THR A 215 10.98 4.61 0.82
N ALA A 216 10.25 3.75 1.53
CA ALA A 216 10.66 3.24 2.84
C ALA A 216 11.93 2.38 2.74
N GLU A 217 12.67 2.24 3.85
CA GLU A 217 13.93 1.47 3.90
C GLU A 217 13.74 0.01 3.44
N ASP A 218 12.62 -0.60 3.82
CA ASP A 218 12.23 -1.95 3.44
C ASP A 218 11.28 -2.01 2.24
N MET A 219 11.08 -0.87 1.56
CA MET A 219 10.16 -0.72 0.44
C MET A 219 8.70 -1.13 0.75
N GLY A 220 8.33 -1.17 2.04
CA GLY A 220 7.02 -1.61 2.50
C GLY A 220 6.68 -3.06 2.13
N LEU A 221 7.70 -3.92 1.98
CA LEU A 221 7.52 -5.25 1.41
C LEU A 221 6.60 -6.15 2.25
N GLU A 222 6.69 -6.07 3.57
CA GLU A 222 5.84 -6.89 4.44
C GLU A 222 4.37 -6.47 4.32
N ASP A 223 4.08 -5.18 4.48
CA ASP A 223 2.72 -4.63 4.34
C ASP A 223 2.11 -4.92 2.96
N ARG A 224 2.94 -4.87 1.90
CA ARG A 224 2.51 -5.19 0.53
C ARG A 224 2.20 -6.67 0.34
N LYS A 225 2.97 -7.58 0.97
CA LYS A 225 2.65 -9.02 0.96
C LYS A 225 1.36 -9.31 1.71
N GLU A 226 1.19 -8.72 2.89
CA GLU A 226 -0.05 -8.85 3.67
C GLU A 226 -1.26 -8.35 2.86
N MET A 227 -1.10 -7.26 2.11
CA MET A 227 -2.14 -6.75 1.21
C MET A 227 -2.44 -7.71 0.05
N VAL A 228 -1.43 -8.32 -0.54
CA VAL A 228 -1.63 -9.35 -1.57
C VAL A 228 -2.40 -10.54 -0.98
N GLU A 229 -2.03 -11.03 0.21
CA GLU A 229 -2.74 -12.12 0.88
C GLU A 229 -4.19 -11.74 1.23
N PHE A 230 -4.43 -10.48 1.63
CA PHE A 230 -5.77 -9.96 1.83
C PHE A 230 -6.60 -9.99 0.54
N LYS A 231 -6.05 -9.48 -0.57
CA LYS A 231 -6.72 -9.49 -1.89
C LYS A 231 -7.00 -10.91 -2.40
N GLU A 232 -6.13 -11.88 -2.10
CA GLU A 232 -6.37 -13.28 -2.44
C GLU A 232 -7.57 -13.87 -1.69
N ARG A 233 -7.73 -13.52 -0.40
CA ARG A 233 -8.93 -13.88 0.35
C ARG A 233 -10.18 -13.19 -0.20
N GLU A 234 -10.08 -11.92 -0.62
CA GLU A 234 -11.19 -11.23 -1.30
C GLU A 234 -11.60 -11.94 -2.60
N VAL A 235 -10.63 -12.41 -3.39
CA VAL A 235 -10.87 -13.16 -4.63
C VAL A 235 -11.56 -14.50 -4.33
N GLU A 236 -11.13 -15.21 -3.30
CA GLU A 236 -11.73 -16.48 -2.92
C GLU A 236 -13.19 -16.29 -2.46
N GLU A 237 -13.46 -15.29 -1.61
CA GLU A 237 -14.84 -14.93 -1.24
C GLU A 237 -15.68 -14.56 -2.48
N GLY A 238 -15.08 -13.84 -3.43
CA GLY A 238 -15.71 -13.52 -4.70
C GLY A 238 -16.08 -14.76 -5.53
N LYS A 239 -15.21 -15.78 -5.56
CA LYS A 239 -15.48 -17.06 -6.24
C LYS A 239 -16.60 -17.85 -5.57
N ASP A 240 -16.63 -17.88 -4.25
CA ASP A 240 -17.72 -18.53 -3.49
C ASP A 240 -19.08 -17.86 -3.78
N VAL A 241 -19.09 -16.53 -3.88
CA VAL A 241 -20.28 -15.75 -4.26
C VAL A 241 -20.72 -16.07 -5.70
N ILE A 242 -19.76 -16.18 -6.63
CA ILE A 242 -20.01 -16.56 -8.04
C ILE A 242 -20.64 -17.95 -8.10
N GLU A 243 -20.05 -18.95 -7.45
CA GLU A 243 -20.56 -20.33 -7.43
C GLU A 243 -21.99 -20.38 -6.90
N THR A 244 -22.24 -19.74 -5.75
CA THR A 244 -23.58 -19.68 -5.14
C THR A 244 -24.60 -18.99 -6.06
N ALA A 245 -24.19 -17.91 -6.74
CA ALA A 245 -25.06 -17.19 -7.67
C ALA A 245 -25.36 -18.02 -8.93
N GLU A 246 -24.37 -18.73 -9.48
CA GLU A 246 -24.54 -19.66 -10.60
C GLU A 246 -25.56 -20.76 -10.28
N GLU A 247 -25.44 -21.39 -9.11
CA GLU A 247 -26.39 -22.41 -8.65
C GLU A 247 -27.82 -21.86 -8.51
N SER A 248 -27.96 -20.68 -7.89
CA SER A 248 -29.25 -20.01 -7.74
C SER A 248 -29.88 -19.67 -9.09
N ILE A 249 -29.11 -19.10 -10.02
CA ILE A 249 -29.57 -18.76 -11.37
C ILE A 249 -29.95 -20.02 -12.15
N ALA A 250 -29.19 -21.11 -12.02
CA ALA A 250 -29.51 -22.39 -12.65
C ALA A 250 -30.84 -22.96 -12.14
N ALA A 251 -31.07 -22.94 -10.83
CA ALA A 251 -32.34 -23.37 -10.22
C ALA A 251 -33.52 -22.50 -10.71
N GLN A 252 -33.35 -21.18 -10.75
CA GLN A 252 -34.39 -20.27 -11.27
C GLN A 252 -34.71 -20.52 -12.75
N LYS A 253 -33.71 -20.85 -13.58
CA LYS A 253 -33.90 -21.23 -14.98
C LYS A 253 -34.70 -22.52 -15.11
N GLU A 254 -34.42 -23.53 -14.28
CA GLU A 254 -35.18 -24.78 -14.26
C GLU A 254 -36.64 -24.54 -13.85
N ASP A 255 -36.88 -23.81 -12.76
CA ASP A 255 -38.21 -23.44 -12.27
C ASP A 255 -39.02 -22.68 -13.33
N LYS A 256 -38.39 -21.74 -14.02
CA LYS A 256 -39.00 -20.99 -15.11
C LYS A 256 -39.36 -21.91 -16.28
N ALA A 257 -38.45 -22.81 -16.68
CA ALA A 257 -38.69 -23.75 -17.77
C ALA A 257 -39.83 -24.73 -17.43
N GLU A 258 -39.94 -25.18 -16.18
CA GLU A 258 -41.05 -26.01 -15.72
C GLU A 258 -42.38 -25.23 -15.75
N ALA A 259 -42.38 -23.97 -15.31
CA ALA A 259 -43.56 -23.10 -15.36
C ALA A 259 -44.03 -22.86 -16.80
N GLU A 260 -43.12 -22.60 -17.74
CA GLU A 260 -43.41 -22.45 -19.17
C GLU A 260 -44.02 -23.74 -19.76
N LYS A 261 -43.48 -24.90 -19.39
CA LYS A 261 -43.99 -26.19 -19.83
C LYS A 261 -45.40 -26.45 -19.30
N LYS A 262 -45.65 -26.24 -18.01
CA LYS A 262 -46.98 -26.39 -17.38
C LYS A 262 -48.00 -25.46 -18.02
N LEU A 263 -47.63 -24.20 -18.25
CA LEU A 263 -48.51 -23.24 -18.91
C LEU A 263 -48.89 -23.72 -20.32
N LYS A 264 -47.93 -24.23 -21.10
CA LYS A 264 -48.19 -24.75 -22.45
C LYS A 264 -49.09 -25.98 -22.48
N GLU A 265 -48.95 -26.88 -21.51
CA GLU A 265 -49.79 -28.09 -21.39
C GLU A 265 -51.21 -27.76 -20.92
N GLU A 266 -51.36 -26.83 -19.99
CA GLU A 266 -52.64 -26.47 -19.38
C GLU A 266 -53.40 -25.35 -20.12
N ALA A 267 -52.77 -24.61 -21.04
CA ALA A 267 -53.35 -23.48 -21.76
C ALA A 267 -54.70 -23.76 -22.44
N SER A 268 -54.94 -25.01 -22.87
CA SER A 268 -56.23 -25.41 -23.47
C SER A 268 -57.38 -25.53 -22.47
N ARG A 269 -57.08 -25.57 -21.17
CA ARG A 269 -58.02 -25.75 -20.05
C ARG A 269 -58.16 -24.52 -19.16
N LEU A 270 -57.26 -23.55 -19.31
CA LEU A 270 -57.20 -22.32 -18.52
C LEU A 270 -57.98 -21.19 -19.21
N GLY A 271 -58.50 -20.25 -18.43
CA GLY A 271 -59.07 -19.00 -18.95
C GLY A 271 -57.98 -18.04 -19.43
N GLU A 272 -58.33 -17.12 -20.34
CA GLU A 272 -57.39 -16.11 -20.88
C GLU A 272 -56.72 -15.27 -19.77
N GLU A 273 -57.45 -14.96 -18.71
CA GLU A 273 -56.96 -14.16 -17.58
C GLU A 273 -55.91 -14.92 -16.76
N GLU A 274 -56.12 -16.21 -16.50
CA GLU A 274 -55.17 -17.07 -15.78
C GLU A 274 -53.90 -17.35 -16.60
N ILE A 275 -54.03 -17.48 -17.93
CA ILE A 275 -52.88 -17.58 -18.84
C ILE A 275 -52.04 -16.31 -18.76
N LYS A 276 -52.69 -15.14 -18.76
CA LYS A 276 -52.01 -13.84 -18.69
C LYS A 276 -51.28 -13.65 -17.37
N GLU A 277 -51.88 -14.05 -16.24
CA GLU A 277 -51.24 -13.99 -14.92
C GLU A 277 -50.01 -14.88 -14.84
N ARG A 278 -50.11 -16.14 -15.26
CA ARG A 278 -48.96 -17.07 -15.25
C ARG A 278 -47.85 -16.63 -16.21
N GLN A 279 -48.22 -16.06 -17.37
CA GLN A 279 -47.24 -15.50 -18.30
C GLN A 279 -46.52 -14.30 -17.68
N ALA A 280 -47.22 -13.42 -16.97
CA ALA A 280 -46.61 -12.30 -16.26
C ALA A 280 -45.64 -12.76 -15.16
N GLU A 281 -45.94 -13.85 -14.45
CA GLU A 281 -45.02 -14.44 -13.48
C GLU A 281 -43.76 -15.01 -14.14
N ILE A 282 -43.89 -15.71 -15.28
CA ILE A 282 -42.76 -16.20 -16.08
C ILE A 282 -41.90 -15.04 -16.58
N ASP A 283 -42.54 -13.95 -17.06
CA ASP A 283 -41.84 -12.75 -17.51
C ASP A 283 -41.10 -12.06 -16.35
N LYS A 284 -41.69 -12.03 -15.15
CA LYS A 284 -41.03 -11.53 -13.94
C LYS A 284 -39.78 -12.35 -13.60
N LYS A 285 -39.90 -13.69 -13.58
CA LYS A 285 -38.76 -14.60 -13.37
C LYS A 285 -37.68 -14.41 -14.43
N ARG A 286 -38.05 -14.19 -15.70
CA ARG A 286 -37.08 -13.88 -16.76
C ARG A 286 -36.27 -12.62 -16.44
N VAL A 287 -36.94 -11.54 -16.03
CA VAL A 287 -36.26 -10.27 -15.69
C VAL A 287 -35.35 -10.44 -14.47
N GLU A 288 -35.76 -11.21 -13.46
CA GLU A 288 -34.93 -11.52 -12.29
C GLU A 288 -33.68 -12.32 -12.68
N ILE A 289 -33.82 -13.35 -13.54
CA ILE A 289 -32.68 -14.12 -14.07
C ILE A 289 -31.73 -13.22 -14.88
N GLU A 290 -32.25 -12.40 -15.80
CA GLU A 290 -31.43 -11.50 -16.63
C GLU A 290 -30.63 -10.50 -15.76
N LYS A 291 -31.24 -9.98 -14.69
CA LYS A 291 -30.53 -9.14 -13.71
C LYS A 291 -29.45 -9.93 -12.96
N GLY A 292 -29.78 -11.13 -12.49
CA GLY A 292 -28.82 -12.00 -11.81
C GLY A 292 -27.61 -12.35 -12.69
N GLU A 293 -27.83 -12.70 -13.95
CA GLU A 293 -26.76 -12.98 -14.92
C GLU A 293 -25.89 -11.75 -15.20
N ALA A 294 -26.49 -10.54 -15.24
CA ALA A 294 -25.73 -9.31 -15.43
C ALA A 294 -24.83 -8.99 -14.22
N GLU A 295 -25.34 -9.15 -12.99
CA GLU A 295 -24.56 -8.95 -11.76
C GLU A 295 -23.48 -10.03 -11.56
N LEU A 296 -23.77 -11.28 -11.93
CA LEU A 296 -22.79 -12.36 -11.97
C LEU A 296 -21.65 -12.02 -12.93
N ALA A 297 -21.96 -11.62 -14.16
CA ALA A 297 -20.96 -11.25 -15.15
C ALA A 297 -20.10 -10.03 -14.74
N LYS A 298 -20.66 -9.09 -13.98
CA LYS A 298 -19.87 -7.99 -13.37
C LYS A 298 -18.91 -8.52 -12.31
N THR A 299 -19.39 -9.41 -11.44
CA THR A 299 -18.60 -9.99 -10.36
C THR A 299 -17.47 -10.86 -10.92
N ASP A 300 -17.74 -11.70 -11.92
CA ASP A 300 -16.73 -12.50 -12.62
C ASP A 300 -15.59 -11.63 -13.19
N ARG A 301 -15.96 -10.51 -13.83
CA ARG A 301 -14.97 -9.56 -14.37
C ARG A 301 -14.14 -8.92 -13.27
N ALA A 302 -14.77 -8.46 -12.20
CA ALA A 302 -14.06 -7.84 -11.08
C ALA A 302 -13.08 -8.83 -10.41
N VAL A 303 -13.48 -10.10 -10.25
CA VAL A 303 -12.60 -11.16 -9.73
C VAL A 303 -11.43 -11.39 -10.68
N ALA A 304 -11.66 -11.52 -11.98
CA ALA A 304 -10.60 -11.73 -12.97
C ALA A 304 -9.63 -10.53 -13.06
N GLU A 305 -10.12 -9.29 -12.98
CA GLU A 305 -9.30 -8.09 -12.95
C GLU A 305 -8.40 -8.06 -11.71
N LYS A 306 -8.96 -8.41 -10.54
CA LYS A 306 -8.22 -8.47 -9.28
C LYS A 306 -7.17 -9.59 -9.27
N GLU A 307 -7.45 -10.75 -9.88
CA GLU A 307 -6.45 -11.81 -10.05
C GLU A 307 -5.23 -11.36 -10.89
N GLU A 308 -5.47 -10.62 -11.97
CA GLU A 308 -4.39 -10.05 -12.79
C GLU A 308 -3.62 -8.95 -12.06
N GLU A 309 -4.29 -8.14 -11.24
CA GLU A 309 -3.66 -7.14 -10.36
C GLU A 309 -2.74 -7.82 -9.34
N ILE A 310 -3.24 -8.81 -8.60
CA ILE A 310 -2.47 -9.61 -7.63
C ILE A 310 -1.22 -10.21 -8.27
N LYS A 311 -1.36 -10.74 -9.49
CA LYS A 311 -0.22 -11.32 -10.22
C LYS A 311 0.87 -10.28 -10.50
N LYS A 312 0.48 -9.09 -10.97
CA LYS A 312 1.43 -7.99 -11.21
C LYS A 312 2.11 -7.54 -9.92
N GLU A 313 1.35 -7.39 -8.84
CA GLU A 313 1.90 -7.01 -7.53
C GLU A 313 2.88 -8.05 -7.00
N ARG A 314 2.58 -9.34 -7.14
CA ARG A 314 3.52 -10.43 -6.79
C ARG A 314 4.81 -10.34 -7.60
N GLU A 315 4.72 -10.11 -8.91
CA GLU A 315 5.90 -9.95 -9.76
C GLU A 315 6.75 -8.75 -9.33
N GLN A 316 6.11 -7.61 -9.03
CA GLN A 316 6.77 -6.40 -8.53
C GLN A 316 7.42 -6.62 -7.16
N ILE A 317 6.73 -7.26 -6.21
CA ILE A 317 7.29 -7.58 -4.89
C ILE A 317 8.53 -8.46 -5.03
N VAL A 318 8.49 -9.49 -5.89
CA VAL A 318 9.64 -10.38 -6.11
C VAL A 318 10.82 -9.61 -6.73
N GLU A 319 10.57 -8.68 -7.65
CA GLU A 319 11.61 -7.82 -8.21
C GLU A 319 12.22 -6.91 -7.14
N ASP A 320 11.38 -6.27 -6.33
CA ASP A 320 11.79 -5.38 -5.25
C ASP A 320 12.60 -6.11 -4.17
N GLU A 321 12.16 -7.30 -3.75
CA GLU A 321 12.88 -8.17 -2.80
C GLU A 321 14.29 -8.49 -3.31
N ARG A 322 14.41 -8.90 -4.58
CA ARG A 322 15.73 -9.16 -5.19
C ARG A 322 16.59 -7.91 -5.21
N SER A 323 15.99 -6.75 -5.51
CA SER A 323 16.72 -5.48 -5.51
C SER A 323 17.24 -5.13 -4.10
N GLN A 324 16.43 -5.40 -3.06
CA GLN A 324 16.79 -5.15 -1.67
C GLN A 324 17.89 -6.12 -1.21
N ASP A 325 17.78 -7.41 -1.51
CA ASP A 325 18.80 -8.41 -1.23
C ASP A 325 20.14 -8.05 -1.87
N LEU A 326 20.12 -7.55 -3.11
CA LEU A 326 21.32 -7.08 -3.80
C LEU A 326 21.93 -5.86 -3.09
N LYS A 327 21.12 -4.87 -2.69
CA LYS A 327 21.58 -3.70 -1.91
C LYS A 327 22.23 -4.14 -0.59
N VAL A 328 21.63 -5.09 0.12
CA VAL A 328 22.17 -5.64 1.39
C VAL A 328 23.49 -6.36 1.15
N GLN A 329 23.60 -7.16 0.08
CA GLN A 329 24.84 -7.84 -0.30
C GLN A 329 25.95 -6.85 -0.71
N GLU A 330 25.62 -5.78 -1.45
CA GLU A 330 26.56 -4.71 -1.82
C GLU A 330 27.03 -3.92 -0.58
N ALA A 331 26.12 -3.60 0.34
CA ALA A 331 26.47 -2.97 1.62
C ALA A 331 27.38 -3.87 2.47
N ALA A 332 27.13 -5.18 2.51
CA ALA A 332 27.94 -6.15 3.25
C ALA A 332 29.30 -6.46 2.59
N SER A 333 29.40 -6.31 1.27
CA SER A 333 30.64 -6.52 0.51
C SER A 333 31.48 -5.25 0.34
N THR A 334 30.90 -4.08 0.63
CA THR A 334 31.63 -2.83 0.79
C THR A 334 32.45 -2.94 2.09
N PRO A 335 33.80 -2.96 2.04
CA PRO A 335 34.58 -3.00 3.26
C PRO A 335 34.22 -1.79 4.11
N GLU A 336 33.85 -2.04 5.37
CA GLU A 336 33.64 -1.03 6.39
C GLU A 336 34.81 -0.04 6.26
N LYS A 337 34.53 1.19 5.78
CA LYS A 337 35.51 2.27 5.93
C LYS A 337 35.55 2.51 7.43
N ALA A 338 36.38 1.74 8.12
CA ALA A 338 36.82 2.08 9.45
C ALA A 338 37.22 3.55 9.34
N ASP A 339 36.55 4.40 10.12
CA ASP A 339 36.91 5.79 10.29
C ASP A 339 38.33 5.82 10.87
N TYR A 340 39.32 5.68 9.99
CA TYR A 340 40.67 6.06 10.29
C TYR A 340 40.62 7.57 10.43
N TYR A 341 40.59 8.04 11.68
CA TYR A 341 40.66 9.46 12.05
C TYR A 341 41.96 10.18 11.57
N SER A 342 42.73 9.58 10.66
CA SER A 342 43.77 10.27 9.91
C SER A 342 43.99 9.61 8.55
N ASP A 343 44.21 10.45 7.54
CA ASP A 343 44.66 10.14 6.18
C ASP A 343 46.03 9.42 6.11
N LYS A 344 46.62 9.11 7.27
CA LYS A 344 47.97 8.57 7.44
C LYS A 344 48.02 7.70 8.67
N LEU A 345 48.60 6.50 8.56
CA LEU A 345 48.91 5.66 9.71
C LEU A 345 50.39 5.83 10.08
N TYR A 346 50.67 6.16 11.35
CA TYR A 346 52.04 6.25 11.88
C TYR A 346 52.37 4.96 12.61
N TYR A 347 53.46 4.28 12.23
CA TYR A 347 53.93 3.10 12.94
C TYR A 347 55.43 3.17 13.19
N LEU A 348 55.85 2.63 14.33
CA LEU A 348 57.24 2.60 14.76
C LEU A 348 57.80 1.20 14.50
N TRP A 349 58.74 1.10 13.56
CA TRP A 349 59.40 -0.15 13.26
C TRP A 349 60.65 -0.30 14.12
N VAL A 350 60.71 -1.39 14.89
CA VAL A 350 61.80 -1.69 15.82
C VAL A 350 62.61 -2.85 15.24
N GLN A 351 63.84 -2.59 14.81
CA GLN A 351 64.77 -3.67 14.47
C GLN A 351 65.47 -4.22 15.72
N SER A 352 65.79 -5.51 15.70
CA SER A 352 66.34 -6.23 16.84
C SER A 352 67.69 -5.66 17.30
N ARG A 353 67.96 -5.81 18.60
CA ARG A 353 69.15 -5.28 19.29
C ARG A 353 70.44 -5.68 18.59
N ASP A 354 71.35 -4.72 18.44
CA ASP A 354 72.73 -5.05 18.10
C ASP A 354 73.47 -5.69 19.29
N LYS A 355 74.67 -6.23 19.06
CA LYS A 355 75.49 -6.90 20.09
C LYS A 355 75.97 -5.95 21.20
N ALA A 356 75.76 -4.64 21.07
CA ALA A 356 76.07 -3.63 22.08
C ALA A 356 74.83 -3.20 22.90
N GLY A 357 73.65 -3.74 22.58
CA GLY A 357 72.39 -3.46 23.27
C GLY A 357 71.65 -2.22 22.78
N ALA A 358 72.10 -1.57 21.70
CA ALA A 358 71.41 -0.43 21.11
C ALA A 358 70.22 -0.90 20.25
N VAL A 359 69.11 -0.16 20.32
CA VAL A 359 67.89 -0.39 19.53
C VAL A 359 67.75 0.77 18.54
N SER A 360 67.87 0.50 17.24
CA SER A 360 67.51 1.49 16.21
C SER A 360 66.00 1.44 15.98
N ARG A 361 65.38 2.62 15.84
CA ARG A 361 63.93 2.75 15.65
C ARG A 361 63.67 3.73 14.52
N ASN A 362 62.96 3.28 13.49
CA ASN A 362 62.55 4.12 12.39
C ASN A 362 61.04 4.37 12.49
N LEU A 363 60.65 5.64 12.44
CA LEU A 363 59.25 6.04 12.32
C LEU A 363 58.90 6.13 10.84
N THR A 364 57.82 5.44 10.45
CA THR A 364 57.37 5.39 9.06
C THR A 364 55.90 5.75 8.98
N ILE A 365 55.52 6.44 7.91
CA ILE A 365 54.14 6.81 7.59
C ILE A 365 53.68 5.93 6.43
N ILE A 366 52.53 5.26 6.59
CA ILE A 366 51.90 4.41 5.57
C ILE A 366 50.56 5.02 5.16
N ASP A 367 50.26 4.88 3.88
CA ASP A 367 48.92 5.07 3.34
C ASP A 367 48.05 3.85 3.74
N PRO A 368 47.03 4.04 4.60
CA PRO A 368 46.27 2.92 5.16
C PRO A 368 45.43 2.15 4.12
N PHE A 369 45.23 2.70 2.92
CA PHE A 369 44.40 2.08 1.88
C PHE A 369 45.21 1.28 0.86
N SER A 370 46.42 1.74 0.54
CA SER A 370 47.30 1.09 -0.44
C SER A 370 48.45 0.28 0.19
N GLU A 371 48.61 0.36 1.51
CA GLU A 371 49.73 -0.18 2.30
C GLU A 371 51.12 0.33 1.84
N ALA A 372 51.15 1.35 0.98
CA ALA A 372 52.38 1.93 0.49
C ALA A 372 53.07 2.77 1.58
N THR A 373 54.37 2.58 1.75
CA THR A 373 55.18 3.46 2.59
C THR A 373 55.29 4.83 1.94
N LEU A 374 54.70 5.85 2.57
CA LEU A 374 54.70 7.23 2.07
C LEU A 374 56.02 7.94 2.37
N THR A 375 56.53 7.79 3.60
CA THR A 375 57.82 8.35 4.00
C THR A 375 58.36 7.68 5.26
N SER A 376 59.68 7.74 5.43
CA SER A 376 60.38 7.23 6.60
C SER A 376 61.29 8.31 7.16
N SER A 377 61.36 8.42 8.49
CA SER A 377 62.27 9.36 9.16
C SER A 377 63.72 9.09 8.78
N THR A 378 64.48 10.16 8.51
CA THR A 378 65.94 10.11 8.28
C THR A 378 66.75 10.12 9.57
N LEU A 379 66.10 10.38 10.72
CA LEU A 379 66.70 10.25 12.04
C LEU A 379 66.67 8.77 12.44
N ALA A 380 67.81 8.09 12.27
CA ALA A 380 67.97 6.67 12.60
C ALA A 380 67.98 6.36 14.12
N ASP A 381 68.01 7.39 14.97
CA ASP A 381 68.31 7.27 16.39
C ASP A 381 67.26 7.94 17.28
N VAL A 382 66.01 7.45 17.25
CA VAL A 382 65.08 7.69 18.37
C VAL A 382 65.49 6.79 19.53
N SER A 383 66.44 7.26 20.34
CA SER A 383 66.96 6.53 21.50
C SER A 383 66.09 6.79 22.74
N GLY A 384 65.42 5.74 23.23
CA GLY A 384 64.78 5.74 24.54
C GLY A 384 65.71 5.08 25.57
N ARG A 385 65.81 5.65 26.79
CA ARG A 385 66.45 4.95 27.92
C ARG A 385 65.50 3.89 28.47
N SER A 386 65.99 2.67 28.66
CA SER A 386 65.27 1.67 29.47
C SER A 386 65.33 2.08 30.94
N PHE A 387 64.21 1.97 31.64
CA PHE A 387 64.22 1.88 33.10
C PHE A 387 64.57 0.46 33.53
#